data_AF-A0A8T2A609-F1
#
_entry.id   AF-A0A8T2A609-F1
#
_cell.length_a   1.000
_cell.length_b   1.000
_cell.length_c   1.000
_cell.angle_alpha   90.00
_cell.angle_beta   90.00
_cell.angle_gamma   90.00
#
_symmetry.space_group_name_H-M   'P 1'
#
loop_
_entity.id
_entity.type
_entity.pdbx_description
1 polymer ?
#
loop_
_entity_poly.entity_id
_entity_poly.type
_entity_poly.pdbx_seq_one_letter_code
_entity_poly.pdbx_strand_id
1 'polypeptide(L)'
;MEDPDVILSDDFVKVRQELDEMKSKFHQATSSAPEIDRVIEETRRTPFTSRISNLRIKDSRKVKLPSYDGKGDPKNHLAAFQIAAGRIDLEPDEEDAGYCKLFSENISGSALLWFTQLEPGTIDSFKELSSAFLKQYSMFMEKATSDANLWNLTQGQNEPLRKYIAKLA
;
A
#
# COMPACT_ATOMS: atom_id res chain seq x y z
N MET A 1 29.79 -43.64 50.83
CA MET A 1 30.90 -42.83 50.31
C MET A 1 30.80 -43.00 48.80
N GLU A 2 30.14 -42.07 48.12
CA GLU A 2 29.95 -42.15 46.66
C GLU A 2 31.24 -41.74 45.95
N ASP A 3 31.54 -42.44 44.87
CA ASP A 3 32.79 -42.35 44.11
C ASP A 3 32.84 -41.04 43.31
N PRO A 4 33.82 -40.13 43.52
CA PRO A 4 33.86 -38.81 42.89
C PRO A 4 33.92 -38.84 41.35
N ASP A 5 34.36 -39.94 40.75
CA ASP A 5 34.40 -40.12 39.29
C ASP A 5 33.00 -40.35 38.67
N VAL A 6 32.04 -40.88 39.45
CA VAL A 6 30.66 -41.09 38.99
C VAL A 6 29.89 -39.76 38.94
N ILE A 7 30.17 -38.85 39.90
CA ILE A 7 29.52 -37.54 40.01
C ILE A 7 29.88 -36.63 38.83
N LEU A 8 31.16 -36.63 38.40
CA LEU A 8 31.61 -35.87 37.23
C LEU A 8 30.89 -36.31 35.95
N SER A 9 30.70 -37.62 35.74
CA SER A 9 29.99 -38.15 34.57
C SER A 9 28.53 -37.69 34.52
N ASP A 10 27.83 -37.76 35.65
CA ASP A 10 26.41 -37.40 35.73
C ASP A 10 26.17 -35.90 35.48
N ASP A 11 27.06 -35.04 35.98
CA ASP A 11 27.02 -33.60 35.71
C ASP A 11 27.24 -33.28 34.22
N PHE A 12 28.18 -33.97 33.56
CA PHE A 12 28.41 -33.81 32.12
C PHE A 12 27.22 -34.27 31.28
N VAL A 13 26.56 -35.37 31.67
CA VAL A 13 25.34 -35.86 31.02
C VAL A 13 24.21 -34.84 31.17
N LYS A 14 24.06 -34.26 32.37
CA LYS A 14 23.03 -33.25 32.65
C LYS A 14 23.23 -31.98 31.83
N VAL A 15 24.46 -31.44 31.78
CA VAL A 15 24.77 -30.24 30.98
C VAL A 15 24.49 -30.47 29.49
N ARG A 16 24.80 -31.67 28.97
CA ARG A 16 24.51 -32.03 27.58
C ARG A 16 23.00 -32.08 27.30
N GLN A 17 22.23 -32.64 28.23
CA GLN A 17 20.77 -32.69 28.13
C GLN A 17 20.16 -31.29 28.17
N GLU A 18 20.63 -30.41 29.05
CA GLU A 18 20.20 -29.00 29.11
C GLU A 18 20.54 -28.26 27.80
N LEU A 19 21.71 -28.53 27.21
CA LEU A 19 22.10 -27.95 25.92
C LEU A 19 21.22 -28.45 24.78
N ASP A 20 20.87 -29.73 24.74
CA ASP A 20 20.00 -30.30 23.72
C ASP A 20 18.54 -29.81 23.86
N GLU A 21 18.05 -29.65 25.09
CA GLU A 21 16.76 -29.00 25.37
C GLU A 21 16.75 -27.53 24.96
N MET A 22 17.84 -26.80 25.25
CA MET A 22 17.97 -25.40 24.88
C MET A 22 18.01 -25.23 23.35
N LYS A 23 18.75 -26.10 22.64
CA LYS A 23 18.74 -26.15 21.18
C LYS A 23 17.36 -26.47 20.64
N SER A 24 16.64 -27.40 21.25
CA SER A 24 15.27 -27.74 20.86
C SER A 24 14.31 -26.56 21.02
N LYS A 25 14.34 -25.87 22.16
CA LYS A 25 13.53 -24.66 22.41
C LYS A 25 13.89 -23.53 21.45
N PHE A 26 15.18 -23.36 21.14
CA PHE A 26 15.64 -22.37 20.17
C PHE A 26 15.12 -22.71 18.76
N HIS A 27 15.26 -23.95 18.30
CA HIS A 27 14.72 -24.39 17.01
C HIS A 27 13.20 -24.25 16.94
N GLN A 28 12.48 -24.54 18.02
CA GLN A 28 11.03 -24.34 18.10
C GLN A 28 10.67 -22.85 17.99
N ALA A 29 11.35 -21.96 18.73
CA ALA A 29 11.14 -20.52 18.64
C ALA A 29 11.51 -19.94 17.25
N THR A 30 12.51 -20.50 16.57
CA THR A 30 12.88 -20.08 15.20
C THR A 30 11.99 -20.68 14.12
N SER A 31 11.43 -21.87 14.34
CA SER A 31 10.61 -22.60 13.36
C SER A 31 9.15 -22.17 13.36
N SER A 32 8.63 -21.80 14.54
CA SER A 32 7.34 -21.10 14.68
C SER A 32 7.66 -19.66 14.99
N ALA A 33 8.13 -18.90 14.00
CA ALA A 33 8.31 -17.47 14.13
C ALA A 33 6.92 -16.81 14.11
N PRO A 34 6.32 -16.45 15.26
CA PRO A 34 4.94 -15.98 15.33
C PRO A 34 4.77 -14.66 14.57
N GLU A 35 5.89 -13.97 14.33
CA GLU A 35 5.98 -12.77 13.50
C GLU A 35 5.70 -13.06 12.02
N ILE A 36 6.09 -14.21 11.48
CA ILE A 36 5.82 -14.58 10.07
C ILE A 36 4.32 -14.83 9.89
N ASP A 37 3.70 -15.63 10.75
CA ASP A 37 2.26 -15.89 10.70
C ASP A 37 1.46 -14.60 10.86
N ARG A 38 1.91 -13.71 11.74
CA ARG A 38 1.31 -12.39 11.91
C ARG A 38 1.37 -11.56 10.63
N VAL A 39 2.53 -11.50 9.96
CA VAL A 39 2.68 -10.78 8.69
C VAL A 39 1.78 -11.38 7.60
N ILE A 40 1.66 -12.71 7.54
CA ILE A 40 0.77 -13.38 6.59
C ILE A 40 -0.69 -12.97 6.85
N GLU A 41 -1.15 -13.00 8.10
CA GLU A 41 -2.51 -12.58 8.43
C GLU A 41 -2.76 -11.09 8.19
N GLU A 42 -1.78 -10.23 8.47
CA GLU A 42 -1.87 -8.79 8.16
C GLU A 42 -2.00 -8.53 6.66
N THR A 43 -1.26 -9.27 5.82
CA THR A 43 -1.34 -9.13 4.34
C THR A 43 -2.61 -9.72 3.71
N ARG A 44 -3.36 -10.56 4.44
CA ARG A 44 -4.67 -11.07 4.00
C ARG A 44 -5.81 -10.08 4.25
N ARG A 45 -5.60 -9.08 5.10
CA ARG A 45 -6.62 -8.06 5.39
C ARG A 45 -6.77 -7.16 4.17
N THR A 46 -8.02 -6.80 3.88
CA THR A 46 -8.35 -5.90 2.79
C THR A 46 -9.31 -4.83 3.29
N PRO A 47 -9.14 -3.56 2.87
CA PRO A 47 -10.09 -2.50 3.19
C PRO A 47 -11.44 -2.67 2.49
N PHE A 48 -11.52 -3.58 1.52
CA PHE A 48 -12.72 -3.83 0.76
C PHE A 48 -13.75 -4.65 1.52
N THR A 49 -15.03 -4.36 1.27
CA THR A 49 -16.13 -5.25 1.64
C THR A 49 -16.08 -6.57 0.87
N SER A 50 -16.80 -7.57 1.36
CA SER A 50 -16.88 -8.88 0.69
C SER A 50 -17.37 -8.79 -0.75
N ARG A 51 -18.24 -7.81 -1.07
CA ARG A 51 -18.74 -7.58 -2.44
C ARG A 51 -17.59 -7.31 -3.39
N ILE A 52 -16.71 -6.38 -3.02
CA ILE A 52 -15.54 -6.03 -3.83
C ILE A 52 -14.50 -7.14 -3.76
N SER A 53 -14.17 -7.68 -2.58
CA SER A 53 -13.13 -8.72 -2.45
C SER A 53 -13.44 -9.97 -3.28
N ASN A 54 -14.71 -10.37 -3.38
CA ASN A 54 -15.11 -11.59 -4.07
C ASN A 54 -15.31 -11.43 -5.59
N LEU A 55 -15.33 -10.19 -6.11
CA LEU A 55 -15.50 -9.94 -7.55
C LEU A 55 -14.39 -10.61 -8.38
N ARG A 56 -14.73 -11.20 -9.51
CA ARG A 56 -13.75 -11.83 -10.42
C ARG A 56 -13.74 -11.13 -11.77
N ILE A 57 -12.66 -10.38 -12.04
CA ILE A 57 -12.48 -9.70 -13.32
C ILE A 57 -11.81 -10.68 -14.31
N LYS A 58 -12.50 -11.00 -15.40
CA LYS A 58 -12.04 -12.03 -16.35
C LYS A 58 -10.99 -11.52 -17.36
N ASP A 59 -11.10 -10.26 -17.79
CA ASP A 59 -10.39 -9.72 -18.96
C ASP A 59 -9.44 -8.55 -18.70
N SER A 60 -9.08 -8.26 -17.43
CA SER A 60 -8.24 -7.11 -17.07
C SER A 60 -6.85 -7.11 -17.74
N ARG A 61 -6.30 -8.29 -18.07
CA ARG A 61 -4.94 -8.46 -18.60
C ARG A 61 -4.66 -7.81 -19.96
N LYS A 62 -5.70 -7.44 -20.72
CA LYS A 62 -5.55 -6.84 -22.06
C LYS A 62 -5.31 -5.34 -22.01
N VAL A 63 -5.63 -4.68 -20.90
CA VAL A 63 -5.54 -3.22 -20.77
C VAL A 63 -4.43 -2.87 -19.79
N LYS A 64 -3.46 -2.06 -20.25
CA LYS A 64 -2.43 -1.50 -19.37
C LYS A 64 -3.03 -0.31 -18.62
N LEU A 65 -3.24 -0.49 -17.33
CA LEU A 65 -3.68 0.57 -16.43
C LEU A 65 -2.47 1.40 -15.95
N PRO A 66 -2.66 2.70 -15.71
CA PRO A 66 -1.61 3.53 -15.11
C PRO A 66 -1.38 3.10 -13.67
N SER A 67 -0.11 3.06 -13.23
CA SER A 67 0.25 2.81 -11.84
C SER A 67 0.53 4.09 -11.08
N TYR A 68 0.22 4.11 -9.77
CA TYR A 68 0.54 5.21 -8.87
C TYR A 68 1.47 4.74 -7.74
N ASP A 69 2.66 5.34 -7.64
CA ASP A 69 3.67 5.01 -6.60
C ASP A 69 3.59 5.93 -5.37
N GLY A 70 2.66 6.89 -5.39
CA GLY A 70 2.52 7.96 -4.42
C GLY A 70 3.11 9.30 -4.84
N LYS A 71 3.53 9.46 -6.10
CA LYS A 71 4.08 10.71 -6.64
C LYS A 71 3.25 11.27 -7.78
N GLY A 72 3.37 12.57 -7.99
CA GLY A 72 2.63 13.30 -9.01
C GLY A 72 1.18 13.57 -8.60
N ASP A 73 0.47 14.26 -9.48
CA ASP A 73 -0.88 14.74 -9.19
C ASP A 73 -1.89 13.57 -9.12
N PRO A 74 -2.52 13.33 -7.96
CA PRO A 74 -3.47 12.23 -7.79
C PRO A 74 -4.78 12.44 -8.55
N LYS A 75 -5.19 13.69 -8.82
CA LYS A 75 -6.36 14.00 -9.65
C LYS A 75 -6.09 13.61 -11.11
N ASN A 76 -4.91 13.95 -11.63
CA ASN A 76 -4.53 13.56 -13.00
C ASN A 76 -4.42 12.03 -13.12
N HIS A 77 -3.86 11.37 -12.10
CA HIS A 77 -3.82 9.91 -12.06
C HIS A 77 -5.23 9.29 -12.06
N LEU A 78 -6.14 9.78 -11.22
CA LEU A 78 -7.51 9.26 -11.14
C LEU A 78 -8.25 9.39 -12.48
N ALA A 79 -8.12 10.55 -13.16
CA ALA A 79 -8.71 10.75 -14.48
C ALA A 79 -8.11 9.79 -15.53
N ALA A 80 -6.78 9.63 -15.56
CA ALA A 80 -6.11 8.71 -16.46
C ALA A 80 -6.52 7.25 -16.21
N PHE A 81 -6.67 6.86 -14.94
CA PHE A 81 -7.15 5.55 -14.55
C PHE A 81 -8.57 5.31 -15.06
N GLN A 82 -9.53 6.22 -14.82
CA GLN A 82 -10.92 6.05 -15.27
C GLN A 82 -11.03 5.92 -16.80
N ILE A 83 -10.26 6.71 -17.56
CA ILE A 83 -10.22 6.61 -19.03
C ILE A 83 -9.70 5.24 -19.49
N ALA A 84 -8.70 4.69 -18.80
CA ALA A 84 -8.13 3.39 -19.15
C ALA A 84 -9.03 2.23 -18.70
N ALA A 85 -9.56 2.30 -17.47
CA ALA A 85 -10.44 1.29 -16.89
C ALA A 85 -11.77 1.17 -17.62
N GLY A 86 -12.33 2.27 -18.13
CA GLY A 86 -13.55 2.25 -18.95
C GLY A 86 -13.41 1.56 -20.31
N ARG A 87 -12.21 1.07 -20.67
CA ARG A 87 -11.98 0.21 -21.85
C ARG A 87 -12.12 -1.28 -21.53
N ILE A 88 -12.21 -1.62 -20.24
CA ILE A 88 -12.41 -2.98 -19.77
C ILE A 88 -13.92 -3.23 -19.74
N ASP A 89 -14.34 -4.29 -20.40
CA ASP A 89 -15.74 -4.71 -20.41
C ASP A 89 -16.10 -5.29 -19.05
N LEU A 90 -16.91 -4.56 -18.29
CA LEU A 90 -17.42 -4.93 -16.97
C LEU A 90 -18.94 -4.87 -17.02
N GLU A 91 -19.60 -5.79 -16.32
CA GLU A 91 -21.05 -5.72 -16.17
C GLU A 91 -21.43 -4.44 -15.41
N PRO A 92 -22.53 -3.75 -15.77
CA PRO A 92 -22.89 -2.47 -15.18
C PRO A 92 -23.02 -2.49 -13.65
N ASP A 93 -23.46 -3.60 -13.06
CA ASP A 93 -23.58 -3.80 -11.62
C ASP A 93 -22.24 -4.14 -10.92
N GLU A 94 -21.24 -4.56 -11.70
CA GLU A 94 -19.90 -4.89 -11.24
C GLU A 94 -18.89 -3.75 -11.45
N GLU A 95 -19.20 -2.76 -12.30
CA GLU A 95 -18.27 -1.67 -12.70
C GLU A 95 -17.58 -1.01 -11.50
N ASP A 96 -18.37 -0.58 -10.51
CA ASP A 96 -17.87 0.11 -9.32
C ASP A 96 -16.90 -0.76 -8.49
N ALA A 97 -17.23 -2.04 -8.29
CA ALA A 97 -16.35 -2.97 -7.59
C ALA A 97 -15.12 -3.34 -8.44
N GLY A 98 -15.30 -3.42 -9.76
CA GLY A 98 -14.23 -3.66 -10.72
C GLY A 98 -13.19 -2.55 -10.67
N TYR A 99 -13.63 -1.30 -10.69
CA TYR A 99 -12.73 -0.15 -10.58
C TYR A 99 -11.95 -0.13 -9.26
N CYS A 100 -12.57 -0.52 -8.14
CA CYS A 100 -11.86 -0.68 -6.87
C CYS A 100 -10.70 -1.67 -6.97
N LYS A 101 -10.97 -2.88 -7.48
CA LYS A 101 -9.95 -3.91 -7.65
C LYS A 101 -8.85 -3.46 -8.59
N LEU A 102 -9.21 -3.01 -9.79
CA LEU A 102 -8.27 -2.56 -10.81
C LEU A 102 -7.38 -1.42 -10.30
N PHE A 103 -7.92 -0.49 -9.52
CA PHE A 103 -7.14 0.58 -8.92
C PHE A 103 -6.14 0.03 -7.90
N SER A 104 -6.59 -0.84 -6.99
CA SER A 104 -5.73 -1.46 -5.97
C SER A 104 -4.65 -2.38 -6.54
N GLU A 105 -4.87 -2.98 -7.72
CA GLU A 105 -3.86 -3.78 -8.43
C GLU A 105 -2.77 -2.90 -9.06
N ASN A 106 -3.03 -1.60 -9.26
CA ASN A 106 -2.15 -0.67 -9.92
C ASN A 106 -1.54 0.39 -8.99
N ILE A 107 -1.70 0.27 -7.66
CA ILE A 107 -0.93 1.09 -6.71
C ILE A 107 0.36 0.39 -6.32
N SER A 108 1.41 1.18 -6.07
CA SER A 108 2.73 0.68 -5.69
C SER A 108 3.41 1.62 -4.70
N GLY A 109 4.59 1.24 -4.22
CA GLY A 109 5.41 2.09 -3.35
C GLY A 109 4.65 2.59 -2.11
N SER A 110 4.68 3.90 -1.90
CA SER A 110 4.03 4.51 -0.74
C SER A 110 2.51 4.46 -0.79
N ALA A 111 1.91 4.41 -1.99
CA ALA A 111 0.46 4.27 -2.16
C ALA A 111 -0.03 2.89 -1.75
N LEU A 112 0.74 1.84 -2.02
CA LEU A 112 0.42 0.50 -1.52
C LEU A 112 0.44 0.46 0.01
N LEU A 113 1.45 1.06 0.64
CA LEU A 113 1.52 1.14 2.11
C LEU A 113 0.33 1.89 2.72
N TRP A 114 -0.08 3.00 2.11
CA TRP A 114 -1.29 3.71 2.55
C TRP A 114 -2.53 2.82 2.44
N PHE A 115 -2.70 2.13 1.32
CA PHE A 115 -3.88 1.30 1.09
C PHE A 115 -3.99 0.14 2.08
N THR A 116 -2.87 -0.50 2.45
CA THR A 116 -2.86 -1.57 3.45
C THR A 116 -3.12 -1.09 4.88
N GLN A 117 -3.01 0.22 5.14
CA GLN A 117 -3.31 0.83 6.43
C GLN A 117 -4.78 1.24 6.59
N LEU A 118 -5.58 1.18 5.51
CA LEU A 118 -7.01 1.45 5.58
C LEU A 118 -7.72 0.40 6.45
N GLU A 119 -8.77 0.82 7.16
CA GLU A 119 -9.53 -0.07 8.03
C GLU A 119 -10.25 -1.16 7.21
N PRO A 120 -10.17 -2.45 7.61
CA PRO A 120 -10.77 -3.55 6.84
C PRO A 120 -12.28 -3.42 6.66
N GLY A 121 -12.76 -3.74 5.46
CA GLY A 121 -14.20 -3.76 5.16
C GLY A 121 -14.89 -2.39 5.14
N THR A 122 -14.14 -1.29 5.10
CA THR A 122 -14.71 0.08 5.12
C THR A 122 -14.94 0.69 3.74
N ILE A 123 -14.32 0.14 2.70
CA ILE A 123 -14.47 0.61 1.32
C ILE A 123 -15.46 -0.32 0.61
N ASP A 124 -16.63 0.21 0.30
CA ASP A 124 -17.69 -0.48 -0.46
C ASP A 124 -17.97 0.18 -1.81
N SER A 125 -17.24 1.23 -2.21
CA SER A 125 -17.39 1.81 -3.55
C SER A 125 -16.13 2.47 -4.09
N PHE A 126 -16.08 2.65 -5.41
CA PHE A 126 -14.98 3.36 -6.06
C PHE A 126 -14.95 4.84 -5.66
N LYS A 127 -16.11 5.41 -5.35
CA LYS A 127 -16.23 6.77 -4.82
C LYS A 127 -15.56 6.90 -3.45
N GLU A 128 -15.78 5.94 -2.55
CA GLU A 128 -15.14 5.92 -1.24
C GLU A 128 -13.62 5.76 -1.34
N LEU A 129 -13.17 4.80 -2.17
CA LEU A 129 -11.74 4.60 -2.45
C LEU A 129 -11.08 5.86 -2.99
N SER A 130 -11.70 6.46 -4.03
CA SER A 130 -11.20 7.69 -4.67
C SER A 130 -11.17 8.86 -3.69
N SER A 131 -12.17 8.98 -2.81
CA SER A 131 -12.20 10.02 -1.78
C SER A 131 -11.07 9.85 -0.77
N ALA A 132 -10.85 8.63 -0.27
CA ALA A 132 -9.77 8.32 0.65
C ALA A 132 -8.40 8.59 0.00
N PHE A 133 -8.22 8.16 -1.26
CA PHE A 133 -7.01 8.38 -2.04
C PHE A 133 -6.71 9.87 -2.23
N LEU A 134 -7.67 10.65 -2.71
CA LEU A 134 -7.48 12.09 -2.95
C LEU A 134 -7.23 12.86 -1.64
N LYS A 135 -7.86 12.45 -0.53
CA LYS A 135 -7.56 13.03 0.79
C LYS A 135 -6.12 12.76 1.20
N GLN A 136 -5.65 11.53 1.08
CA GLN A 136 -4.29 11.12 1.43
C GLN A 136 -3.23 11.90 0.63
N TYR A 137 -3.41 11.98 -0.70
CA TYR A 137 -2.43 12.57 -1.60
C TYR A 137 -2.71 14.05 -1.93
N SER A 138 -3.60 14.69 -1.17
CA SER A 138 -4.08 16.05 -1.46
C SER A 138 -2.98 17.10 -1.58
N MET A 139 -1.87 16.93 -0.85
CA MET A 139 -0.71 17.84 -0.92
C MET A 139 0.02 17.81 -2.27
N PHE A 140 -0.16 16.75 -3.06
CA PHE A 140 0.42 16.60 -4.40
C PHE A 140 -0.52 17.03 -5.51
N MET A 141 -1.77 17.40 -5.20
CA MET A 141 -2.64 18.02 -6.18
C MET A 141 -2.04 19.35 -6.61
N GLU A 142 -1.85 19.55 -7.91
CA GLU A 142 -1.45 20.85 -8.43
C GLU A 142 -2.50 21.85 -8.00
N LYS A 143 -2.08 22.86 -7.24
CA LYS A 143 -2.96 23.98 -6.94
C LYS A 143 -3.24 24.63 -8.29
N ALA A 144 -4.51 24.65 -8.70
CA ALA A 144 -4.98 25.65 -9.64
C ALA A 144 -4.40 27.00 -9.17
N THR A 145 -3.83 27.77 -10.09
CA THR A 145 -3.26 29.10 -9.80
C THR A 145 -4.23 29.86 -8.91
N SER A 146 -3.91 29.88 -7.61
CA SER A 146 -4.77 30.54 -6.62
C SER A 146 -4.67 32.04 -6.86
N ASP A 147 -5.71 32.81 -6.58
CA ASP A 147 -5.63 34.27 -6.57
C ASP A 147 -4.42 34.75 -5.76
N ALA A 148 -4.08 34.07 -4.64
CA ALA A 148 -2.89 34.37 -3.85
C ALA A 148 -1.55 34.15 -4.60
N ASN A 149 -1.49 33.20 -5.53
CA ASN A 149 -0.34 33.03 -6.42
C ASN A 149 -0.30 34.13 -7.50
N LEU A 150 -1.46 34.58 -7.99
CA LEU A 150 -1.57 35.72 -8.91
C LEU A 150 -1.20 37.05 -8.25
N TRP A 151 -1.57 37.27 -6.99
CA TRP A 151 -1.22 38.48 -6.21
C TRP A 151 0.29 38.64 -6.02
N ASN A 152 1.04 37.53 -5.95
CA ASN A 152 2.49 37.55 -5.83
C ASN A 152 3.23 37.66 -7.18
N LEU A 153 2.50 37.62 -8.30
CA LEU A 153 3.05 37.79 -9.64
C LEU A 153 3.04 39.28 -10.00
N THR A 154 4.04 40.01 -9.53
CA THR A 154 4.33 41.36 -10.02
C THR A 154 5.42 41.32 -11.08
N GLN A 155 5.22 42.00 -12.21
CA GLN A 155 6.28 42.22 -13.19
C GLN A 155 7.38 43.08 -12.55
N GLY A 156 8.61 42.56 -12.49
CA GLY A 156 9.75 43.35 -12.01
C GLY A 156 10.06 44.52 -12.94
N GLN A 157 10.62 45.62 -12.41
CA GLN A 157 10.89 46.86 -13.18
C GLN A 157 11.68 46.65 -14.49
N ASN A 158 12.52 45.61 -14.54
CA ASN A 158 13.34 45.26 -15.71
C ASN A 158 12.99 43.88 -16.29
N GLU A 159 11.85 43.30 -15.93
CA GLU A 159 11.41 42.03 -16.51
C GLU A 159 10.72 42.27 -17.86
N PRO A 160 11.21 41.67 -18.97
CA PRO A 160 10.54 41.79 -20.25
C PRO A 160 9.16 41.10 -20.21
N LEU A 161 8.16 41.73 -20.81
CA LEU A 161 6.75 41.30 -20.76
C LEU A 161 6.55 39.83 -21.15
N ARG A 162 7.29 39.33 -22.16
CA ARG A 162 7.22 37.92 -22.57
C ARG A 162 7.55 36.95 -21.43
N LYS A 163 8.50 37.33 -20.58
CA LYS A 163 9.01 36.51 -19.47
C LYS A 163 8.02 36.53 -18.31
N TYR A 164 7.37 37.67 -18.09
CA TYR A 164 6.27 37.78 -17.13
C TYR A 164 5.04 36.95 -17.55
N ILE A 165 4.61 37.04 -18.83
CA ILE A 165 3.48 36.26 -19.35
C ILE A 165 3.76 34.75 -19.27
N ALA A 166 5.01 34.33 -19.48
CA ALA A 166 5.40 32.93 -19.31
C ALA A 166 5.29 32.40 -17.87
N LYS A 167 5.11 33.25 -16.86
CA LYS A 167 4.83 32.85 -15.47
C LYS A 167 3.34 32.62 -15.20
N LEU A 168 2.47 33.03 -16.13
CA LEU A 168 1.01 32.94 -16.03
C LEU A 168 0.44 31.75 -16.82
N ALA A 169 1.26 31.04 -17.60
CA ALA A 169 0.91 29.88 -18.41
C ALA A 169 1.40 28.60 -17.76
#